data_AF-A0A9P8FCH2-F1
#
_entry.id   AF-A0A9P8FCH2-F1
#
_cell.length_a   1.000
_cell.length_b   1.000
_cell.length_c   1.000
_cell.angle_alpha   90.00
_cell.angle_beta   90.00
_cell.angle_gamma   90.00
#
_symmetry.space_group_name_H-M   'P 1'
#
loop_
_entity.id
_entity.type
_entity.pdbx_description
1 polymer ?
#
loop_
_entity_poly.entity_id
_entity_poly.type
_entity_poly.pdbx_seq_one_letter_code
_entity_poly.pdbx_strand_id
1 'polypeptide(L)' 'MKDSQMAAPIRVSERSERGVYIFFDANNWRRERREFVLNYDHLDQRHGAAQPQAAL' A
#
# COMPACT_ATOMS: atom_id res chain seq x y z
N MET A 1 9.55 -4.85 -10.71
CA MET A 1 9.91 -3.48 -11.13
C MET A 1 8.84 -2.54 -10.58
N LYS A 2 9.21 -1.41 -9.97
CA LYS A 2 8.24 -0.39 -9.55
C LYS A 2 7.68 0.25 -10.82
N ASP A 3 6.37 0.27 -11.01
CA ASP A 3 5.74 0.89 -12.18
C ASP A 3 6.12 2.38 -12.21
N SER A 4 7.05 2.77 -13.08
CA SER A 4 7.53 4.16 -13.19
C SER A 4 6.43 5.14 -13.62
N GLN A 5 5.27 4.63 -14.09
CA GLN A 5 4.10 5.43 -14.41
C GLN A 5 3.24 5.79 -13.18
N MET A 6 3.46 5.17 -12.02
CA MET A 6 2.72 5.49 -10.81
C MET A 6 3.50 6.49 -9.96
N ALA A 7 2.92 7.68 -9.80
CA ALA A 7 3.43 8.67 -8.85
C ALA A 7 3.52 8.05 -7.44
N ALA A 8 4.55 8.43 -6.69
CA ALA A 8 4.68 7.99 -5.31
C ALA A 8 3.50 8.50 -4.47
N PRO A 9 2.97 7.71 -3.52
CA PRO A 9 1.96 8.17 -2.58
C PRO A 9 2.43 9.41 -1.81
N ILE A 10 1.50 10.32 -1.56
CA ILE A 10 1.72 11.53 -0.77
C ILE A 10 1.22 11.27 0.64
N ARG A 11 2.11 11.40 1.64
CA ARG A 11 1.73 11.24 3.04
C ARG A 11 0.78 12.38 3.45
N VAL A 12 -0.40 12.02 3.94
CA VAL A 12 -1.45 12.97 4.37
C VAL A 12 -1.40 13.17 5.89
N SER A 13 -1.03 12.13 6.63
CA SER A 13 -0.81 12.19 8.07
C SER A 13 0.24 11.17 8.50
N GLU A 14 0.56 11.12 9.80
CA GLU A 14 1.45 10.08 10.31
C GLU A 14 0.91 8.66 10.06
N ARG A 15 -0.42 8.52 10.00
CA ARG A 15 -1.13 7.24 9.89
C ARG A 15 -1.75 6.98 8.52
N SER A 16 -1.58 7.90 7.57
CA SER A 16 -2.20 7.76 6.26
C SER A 16 -1.46 8.43 5.11
N GLU A 17 -1.68 7.88 3.92
CA GLU A 17 -1.17 8.39 2.65
C GLU A 17 -2.23 8.32 1.56
N ARG A 18 -2.10 9.18 0.55
CA ARG A 18 -2.97 9.25 -0.62
C ARG A 18 -2.15 8.90 -1.85
N GLY A 19 -2.66 7.99 -2.66
CA GLY A 19 -1.99 7.56 -3.88
C GLY A 19 -2.90 6.72 -4.76
N VAL A 20 -2.36 6.25 -5.87
CA VAL A 20 -3.02 5.23 -6.70
C VAL A 20 -2.54 3.87 -6.22
N TYR A 21 -3.48 2.96 -5.96
CA TYR A 21 -3.19 1.59 -5.54
C TYR A 21 -3.87 0.60 -6.46
N ILE A 22 -3.35 -0.63 -6.45
CA ILE A 22 -3.96 -1.75 -7.18
C ILE A 22 -4.76 -2.58 -6.18
N PHE A 23 -6.08 -2.60 -6.35
CA PHE A 23 -6.99 -3.48 -5.62
C PHE A 23 -7.25 -4.73 -6.44
N PHE A 24 -7.36 -5.87 -5.76
CA PHE A 24 -7.79 -7.10 -6.39
C PHE A 24 -9.30 -7.26 -6.23
N ASP A 25 -10.03 -7.23 -7.35
CA ASP A 25 -11.45 -7.53 -7.37
C ASP A 25 -11.63 -9.04 -7.60
N ALA A 26 -11.94 -9.76 -6.53
CA ALA A 26 -12.12 -11.21 -6.57
C ALA A 26 -13.35 -11.64 -7.38
N ASN A 27 -14.39 -10.81 -7.48
CA ASN A 27 -15.61 -11.16 -8.21
C ASN A 27 -15.37 -11.20 -9.72
N ASN A 28 -14.52 -10.29 -10.21
CA ASN A 28 -14.18 -10.17 -11.63
C ASN A 28 -12.78 -10.69 -11.96
N TRP A 29 -12.08 -11.26 -10.98
CA TRP A 29 -10.71 -11.78 -11.06
C TRP A 29 -9.74 -10.82 -11.77
N ARG A 30 -9.81 -9.54 -11.43
CA ARG A 30 -9.02 -8.48 -12.08
C ARG A 30 -8.34 -7.54 -11.08
N ARG A 31 -7.28 -6.90 -11.55
CA ARG A 31 -6.57 -5.84 -10.83
C ARG A 31 -7.12 -4.49 -11.27
N GLU A 32 -7.48 -3.65 -10.31
CA GLU A 32 -8.02 -2.31 -10.58
C GLU A 32 -7.15 -1.24 -9.94
N ARG A 33 -6.82 -0.21 -10.72
CA ARG A 33 -6.11 0.97 -10.23
C ARG A 33 -7.12 1.98 -9.72
N ARG A 34 -6.98 2.42 -8.47
CA ARG A 34 -7.88 3.41 -7.85
C ARG A 34 -7.07 4.40 -7.02
N GLU A 35 -7.46 5.68 -7.09
CA GLU A 35 -6.99 6.66 -6.11
C GLU A 35 -7.65 6.36 -4.75
N PHE A 36 -6.84 6.28 -3.70
CA PHE A 36 -7.30 5.88 -2.38
C PHE A 36 -6.48 6.55 -1.28
N VAL A 37 -7.11 6.78 -0.13
CA VAL A 37 -6.42 7.18 1.10
C VAL A 37 -6.23 5.95 1.96
N LEU A 38 -4.99 5.45 2.02
CA LEU A 38 -4.63 4.28 2.80
C LEU A 38 -4.42 4.69 4.26
N ASN A 39 -5.27 4.18 5.16
CA ASN A 39 -5.06 4.29 6.61
C ASN A 39 -4.31 3.05 7.10
N TYR A 40 -3.14 3.24 7.69
CA TYR A 40 -2.31 2.14 8.18
C TYR A 40 -2.97 1.34 9.30
N ASP A 41 -3.85 1.97 10.10
CA ASP A 41 -4.59 1.30 11.19
C ASP A 41 -5.57 0.23 10.68
N HIS A 42 -5.94 0.27 9.39
CA HIS A 42 -6.86 -0.69 8.77
C HIS A 42 -6.15 -1.89 8.13
N LEU A 43 -4.81 -1.89 8.12
CA LEU A 43 -4.03 -2.98 7.54
C LEU A 43 -3.87 -4.12 8.55
N ASP A 44 -3.86 -5.35 8.04
CA ASP A 44 -3.54 -6.50 8.87
C ASP A 44 -2.07 -6.40 9.34
N GLN A 45 -1.88 -6.34 10.66
CA GLN A 45 -0.58 -6.12 11.28
C GLN A 45 0.34 -7.35 11.20
N ARG A 46 -0.15 -8.50 10.71
CA ARG A 46 0.67 -9.70 10.50
C ARG A 46 1.89 -9.49 9.60
N HIS A 47 1.86 -8.49 8.73
CA HIS A 47 3.00 -8.07 7.91
C HIS A 47 3.57 -6.69 8.30
N GLY A 48 3.04 -6.10 9.37
CA GLY A 48 3.43 -4.81 9.95
C GLY A 48 4.35 -4.97 11.16
N ALA A 49 5.35 -5.84 11.07
CA ALA A 49 6.45 -5.87 12.02
C ALA A 49 7.74 -5.75 11.22
N ALA A 50 8.56 -4.76 11.59
CA ALA A 50 9.89 -4.56 11.06
C ALA A 50 10.61 -5.90 10.91
N GLN A 51 11.11 -6.19 9.71
CA GLN A 51 12.20 -7.13 9.54
C GLN A 51 13.27 -6.70 10.55
N PRO A 52 13.60 -7.48 11.60
CA PRO A 52 14.80 -7.18 12.36
C PRO A 52 15.94 -7.29 11.37
N GLN A 53 16.63 -6.18 11.15
CA GLN A 53 17.87 -6.14 10.42
C GLN A 53 18.79 -7.14 11.11
N ALA A 54 18.99 -8.31 10.50
CA ALA A 54 19.91 -9.31 11.00
C ALA A 54 21.30 -8.68 10.96
N ALA A 55 21.79 -8.25 12.13
CA ALA A 55 23.17 -7.90 12.33
C ALA A 55 23.96 -9.21 12.47
N LEU A 56 24.85 -9.45 11.50
CA LEU A 56 26.03 -10.30 11.62
C LEU A 56 27.24 -9.44 11.27
#